data_AF-A0A227J6Z0-F1
#
_entry.id   AF-A0A227J6Z0-F1
#
_cell.length_a   1.000
_cell.length_b   1.000
_cell.length_c   1.000
_cell.angle_alpha   90.00
_cell.angle_beta   90.00
_cell.angle_gamma   90.00
#
_symmetry.space_group_name_H-M   'P 1'
#
loop_
_entity.id
_entity.type
_entity.pdbx_description
1 polymer ?
#
loop_
_entity_poly.entity_id
_entity_poly.type
_entity_poly.pdbx_seq_one_letter_code
_entity_poly.pdbx_strand_id
1 'polypeptide(L)'
;AAQAASKPNMLVIMGDDIGYGNISAYNQGMLGYNTPNIDRIAQEGALFTAYYAQQSCTAGRSTFITGQMPIRTGLTKVGLPGAEQGLQPQDITMATALKDMGYATGQFGKNHLGDK
;
A
#
# COMPACT_ATOMS: atom_id res chain seq x y z
N ALA A 1 0.77 22.24 25.48
CA ALA A 1 0.07 20.97 25.74
C ALA A 1 -0.36 20.39 24.41
N ALA A 2 0.01 19.15 24.08
CA ALA A 2 -0.51 18.50 22.88
C ALA A 2 -2.01 18.32 23.06
N GLN A 3 -2.82 19.01 22.25
CA GLN A 3 -4.25 18.77 22.13
C GLN A 3 -4.43 17.25 21.97
N ALA A 4 -5.30 16.61 22.75
CA ALA A 4 -5.67 15.22 22.49
C ALA A 4 -6.15 15.14 21.05
N ALA A 5 -5.30 14.65 20.15
CA ALA A 5 -5.54 14.76 18.73
C ALA A 5 -6.79 13.92 18.43
N SER A 6 -7.81 14.57 17.87
CA SER A 6 -8.92 13.88 17.22
C SER A 6 -8.35 12.78 16.33
N LYS A 7 -8.99 11.60 16.32
CA LYS A 7 -8.59 10.46 15.46
C LYS A 7 -8.28 10.96 14.03
N PRO A 8 -7.03 10.81 13.54
CA PRO A 8 -6.64 11.36 12.24
C PRO A 8 -7.22 10.54 11.08
N ASN A 9 -7.59 11.22 9.99
CA ASN A 9 -7.91 10.51 8.75
C ASN A 9 -6.64 9.95 8.11
N MET A 10 -6.70 8.71 7.64
CA MET A 10 -5.58 8.04 6.99
C MET A 10 -5.91 7.79 5.51
N LEU A 11 -5.05 8.26 4.61
CA LEU A 11 -5.13 8.03 3.17
C LEU A 11 -3.84 7.34 2.71
N VAL A 12 -3.99 6.20 2.05
CA VAL A 12 -2.88 5.48 1.40
C VAL A 12 -3.10 5.52 -0.11
N ILE A 13 -2.07 5.96 -0.84
CA ILE A 13 -2.03 5.90 -2.30
C ILE A 13 -0.96 4.89 -2.70
N MET A 14 -1.37 3.83 -3.40
CA MET A 14 -0.47 2.77 -3.85
C MET A 14 -0.43 2.72 -5.38
N GLY A 15 0.70 3.15 -5.96
CA GLY A 15 0.98 2.96 -7.38
C GLY A 15 1.21 1.48 -7.70
N ASP A 16 0.85 1.06 -8.91
CA ASP A 16 1.08 -0.30 -9.43
C ASP A 16 2.21 -0.23 -10.46
N ASP A 17 3.22 -1.08 -10.31
CA ASP A 17 4.41 -1.14 -11.19
C ASP A 17 5.15 0.20 -11.37
N ILE A 18 5.23 1.01 -10.30
CA ILE A 18 6.01 2.25 -10.27
C ILE A 18 7.42 1.98 -9.75
N GLY A 19 8.42 2.15 -10.62
CA GLY A 19 9.83 2.07 -10.26
C GLY A 19 10.31 3.31 -9.50
N TYR A 20 11.40 3.16 -8.74
CA TYR A 20 11.98 4.24 -7.92
C TYR A 20 12.26 5.52 -8.73
N GLY A 21 12.87 5.37 -9.91
CA GLY A 21 13.16 6.49 -10.79
C GLY A 21 11.93 7.08 -11.49
N ASN A 22 10.72 6.50 -11.36
CA ASN A 22 9.54 6.98 -12.07
C ASN A 22 8.88 8.21 -11.44
N ILE A 23 9.28 8.61 -10.23
CA ILE A 23 8.77 9.81 -9.57
C ILE A 23 9.86 10.89 -9.61
N SER A 24 9.51 12.12 -10.03
CA SER A 24 10.53 13.17 -10.22
C SER A 24 11.18 13.64 -8.92
N ALA A 25 10.51 13.48 -7.77
CA ALA A 25 11.15 13.64 -6.46
C ALA A 25 12.40 12.75 -6.25
N TYR A 26 12.47 11.58 -6.92
CA TYR A 26 13.63 10.68 -6.84
C TYR A 26 14.60 10.82 -8.01
N ASN A 27 14.10 11.10 -9.23
CA ASN A 27 14.96 11.19 -10.42
C ASN A 27 15.51 12.61 -10.69
N GLN A 28 15.01 13.63 -9.98
CA GLN A 28 15.46 15.03 -10.08
C GLN A 28 15.48 15.58 -11.52
N GLY A 29 14.48 15.21 -12.32
CA GLY A 29 14.32 15.68 -13.70
C GLY A 29 15.10 14.88 -14.74
N MET A 30 15.87 13.87 -14.33
CA MET A 30 16.69 13.05 -15.24
C MET A 30 15.89 12.39 -16.36
N LEU A 31 14.62 12.04 -16.11
CA LEU A 31 13.76 11.38 -17.10
C LEU A 31 12.95 12.36 -17.97
N GLY A 32 13.12 13.67 -17.80
CA GLY A 32 12.50 14.71 -18.65
C GLY A 32 11.01 14.99 -18.39
N TYR A 33 10.41 14.37 -17.37
CA TYR A 33 9.03 14.64 -16.95
C TYR A 33 8.96 14.94 -15.44
N ASN A 34 7.85 15.53 -15.03
CA ASN A 34 7.56 15.91 -13.64
C ASN A 34 6.26 15.28 -13.13
N THR A 35 6.22 14.97 -11.84
CA THR A 35 5.06 14.48 -11.07
C THR A 35 4.67 15.51 -10.01
N PRO A 36 4.25 16.74 -10.38
CA PRO A 36 4.20 17.89 -9.47
C PRO A 36 3.35 17.68 -8.21
N ASN A 37 2.25 16.93 -8.31
CA ASN A 37 1.40 16.64 -7.15
C ASN A 37 2.04 15.66 -6.17
N ILE A 38 2.82 14.69 -6.66
CA ILE A 38 3.56 13.72 -5.82
C ILE A 38 4.80 14.40 -5.23
N ASP A 39 5.48 15.23 -6.03
CA ASP A 39 6.64 16.00 -5.59
C ASP A 39 6.28 16.94 -4.44
N ARG A 40 5.10 17.56 -4.49
CA ARG A 40 4.58 18.38 -3.40
C ARG A 40 4.43 17.59 -2.09
N ILE A 41 3.92 16.35 -2.14
CA ILE A 41 3.81 15.48 -0.95
C ILE A 41 5.19 15.16 -0.38
N ALA A 42 6.18 14.93 -1.24
CA ALA A 42 7.56 14.69 -0.81
C ALA A 42 8.19 15.92 -0.14
N GLN A 43 7.94 17.12 -0.69
CA GLN A 43 8.49 18.39 -0.18
C GLN A 43 7.83 18.82 1.15
N GLU A 44 6.52 18.64 1.28
CA GLU A 44 5.76 19.00 2.48
C GLU A 44 5.83 17.93 3.60
N GLY A 45 6.33 16.73 3.27
CA GLY A 45 6.35 15.57 4.16
C GLY A 45 7.74 14.95 4.30
N ALA A 46 7.78 13.63 4.24
CA ALA A 46 9.01 12.86 4.31
C ALA A 46 9.22 12.07 3.00
N LEU A 47 10.46 12.07 2.51
CA LEU A 47 10.89 11.28 1.36
C LEU A 47 11.78 10.14 1.83
N PHE A 48 11.33 8.90 1.67
CA PHE A 48 12.10 7.72 2.06
C PHE A 48 13.10 7.35 0.98
N THR A 49 14.40 7.38 1.30
CA THR A 49 15.47 6.90 0.39
C THR A 49 15.69 5.39 0.49
N ALA A 50 15.15 4.75 1.52
CA ALA A 50 15.16 3.30 1.73
C ALA A 50 13.75 2.83 2.10
N TYR A 51 13.03 2.28 1.13
CA TYR A 51 11.73 1.64 1.28
C TYR A 51 11.69 0.36 0.43
N TYR A 52 11.27 -0.75 1.02
CA TYR A 52 11.31 -2.07 0.38
C TYR A 52 9.92 -2.65 0.23
N ALA A 53 9.69 -3.37 -0.86
CA ALA A 53 8.44 -4.04 -1.17
C ALA A 53 8.70 -5.44 -1.73
N GLN A 54 7.68 -6.30 -1.72
CA GLN A 54 7.73 -7.60 -2.38
C GLN A 54 7.60 -7.43 -3.91
N GLN A 55 8.36 -8.23 -4.65
CA GLN A 55 8.46 -8.23 -6.12
C GLN A 55 7.23 -8.81 -6.87
N SER A 56 6.03 -8.71 -6.31
CA SER A 56 4.78 -9.16 -6.95
C SER A 56 3.59 -8.35 -6.44
N CYS A 57 2.62 -8.01 -7.30
CA CYS A 57 1.42 -7.27 -6.91
C CYS A 57 0.69 -7.94 -5.73
N THR A 58 0.43 -9.25 -5.83
CA THR A 58 -0.29 -10.02 -4.80
C THR A 58 0.50 -10.08 -3.50
N ALA A 59 1.80 -10.36 -3.57
CA ALA A 59 2.66 -10.41 -2.39
C ALA A 59 2.78 -9.05 -1.70
N GLY A 60 3.08 -7.99 -2.46
CA GLY A 60 3.27 -6.64 -1.92
C GLY A 60 1.99 -6.09 -1.28
N ARG A 61 0.83 -6.33 -1.90
CA ARG A 61 -0.47 -5.95 -1.33
C ARG A 61 -0.80 -6.77 -0.08
N SER A 62 -0.50 -8.07 -0.08
CA SER A 62 -0.73 -8.94 1.08
C SER A 62 0.10 -8.46 2.27
N THR A 63 1.40 -8.22 2.06
CA THR A 63 2.28 -7.71 3.14
C THR A 63 1.85 -6.35 3.63
N PHE A 64 1.43 -5.46 2.71
CA PHE A 64 1.03 -4.11 3.07
C PHE A 64 -0.21 -4.10 3.95
N ILE A 65 -1.23 -4.89 3.59
CA ILE A 65 -2.51 -4.85 4.29
C ILE A 65 -2.52 -5.70 5.57
N THR A 66 -1.72 -6.77 5.65
CA THR A 66 -1.69 -7.67 6.82
C THR A 66 -0.52 -7.41 7.76
N GLY A 67 0.53 -6.72 7.29
CA GLY A 67 1.79 -6.58 8.03
C GLY A 67 2.60 -7.87 8.16
N GLN A 68 2.24 -8.92 7.42
CA GLN A 68 2.88 -10.25 7.49
C GLN A 68 3.75 -10.55 6.27
N MET A 69 4.71 -11.45 6.42
CA MET A 69 5.44 -12.01 5.27
C MET A 69 4.49 -12.85 4.40
N PRO A 70 4.61 -12.81 3.05
CA PRO A 70 3.62 -13.44 2.15
C PRO A 70 3.41 -14.94 2.41
N ILE A 71 4.46 -15.63 2.85
CA ILE A 71 4.42 -17.05 3.18
C ILE A 71 3.38 -17.41 4.25
N ARG A 72 3.02 -16.48 5.15
CA ARG A 72 1.99 -16.71 6.17
C ARG A 72 0.57 -16.72 5.59
N THR A 73 0.35 -15.92 4.55
CA THR A 73 -0.94 -15.84 3.84
C THR A 73 -1.01 -16.77 2.62
N GLY A 74 0.11 -17.37 2.20
CA GLY A 74 0.23 -18.14 0.96
C GLY A 74 0.28 -17.28 -0.32
N LEU A 75 -0.01 -15.97 -0.24
CA LEU A 75 -0.07 -15.02 -1.35
C LEU A 75 1.33 -14.57 -1.83
N THR A 76 2.17 -15.52 -2.24
CA THR A 76 3.58 -15.28 -2.64
C THR A 76 3.75 -14.85 -4.11
N LYS A 77 2.76 -15.16 -4.96
CA LYS A 77 2.73 -14.83 -6.40
C LYS A 77 1.29 -14.58 -6.84
N VAL A 78 1.13 -14.05 -8.04
CA VAL A 78 -0.17 -13.86 -8.69
C VAL A 78 -0.82 -15.21 -8.95
N GLY A 79 -2.04 -15.39 -8.45
CA GLY A 79 -2.89 -16.54 -8.77
C GLY A 79 -3.54 -16.39 -10.15
N LEU A 80 -3.94 -17.51 -10.75
CA LEU A 80 -4.79 -17.49 -11.93
C LEU A 80 -6.21 -17.00 -11.55
N PRO A 81 -6.97 -16.43 -12.49
CA PRO A 81 -8.39 -16.17 -12.27
C PRO A 81 -9.10 -17.44 -11.79
N GLY A 82 -9.93 -17.32 -10.76
CA GLY A 82 -10.64 -18.41 -10.10
C GLY A 82 -9.79 -19.25 -9.13
N ALA A 83 -8.54 -18.87 -8.88
CA ALA A 83 -7.69 -19.53 -7.89
C ALA A 83 -8.37 -19.57 -6.51
N GLU A 84 -8.14 -20.66 -5.77
CA GLU A 84 -8.66 -20.81 -4.40
C GLU A 84 -7.88 -19.98 -3.39
N GLN A 85 -6.64 -19.62 -3.72
CA GLN A 85 -5.77 -18.84 -2.86
C GLN A 85 -6.25 -17.38 -2.80
N GLY A 86 -6.40 -16.90 -1.57
CA GLY A 86 -6.85 -15.55 -1.23
C GLY A 86 -6.61 -15.29 0.25
N LEU A 87 -6.76 -14.03 0.67
CA LEU A 87 -6.87 -13.74 2.10
C LEU A 87 -8.07 -14.49 2.68
N GLN A 88 -7.86 -15.06 3.85
CA GLN A 88 -8.88 -15.81 4.57
C GLN A 88 -9.63 -14.89 5.53
N PRO A 89 -10.86 -15.23 5.94
CA PRO A 89 -11.63 -14.42 6.89
C PRO A 89 -10.91 -14.14 8.22
N GLN A 90 -10.01 -15.04 8.65
CA GLN A 90 -9.20 -14.88 9.85
C GLN A 90 -7.96 -13.98 9.68
N ASP A 91 -7.59 -13.62 8.44
CA ASP A 91 -6.44 -12.76 8.18
C ASP A 91 -6.78 -11.32 8.55
N ILE A 92 -6.27 -10.86 9.70
CA ILE A 92 -6.48 -9.49 10.15
C ILE A 92 -5.76 -8.53 9.20
N THR A 93 -6.53 -7.59 8.67
CA THR A 93 -6.05 -6.49 7.83
C THR A 93 -5.93 -5.20 8.65
N MET A 94 -5.13 -4.26 8.16
CA MET A 94 -5.09 -2.89 8.67
C MET A 94 -6.50 -2.25 8.66
N ALA A 95 -7.33 -2.56 7.65
CA ALA A 95 -8.70 -2.06 7.58
C ALA A 95 -9.58 -2.66 8.71
N THR A 96 -9.55 -3.98 8.94
CA THR A 96 -10.33 -4.59 10.03
C THR A 96 -9.87 -4.09 11.40
N ALA A 97 -8.57 -3.98 11.61
CA ALA A 97 -8.02 -3.43 12.86
C ALA A 97 -8.45 -1.98 13.10
N LEU A 98 -8.41 -1.12 12.08
CA LEU A 98 -8.87 0.27 12.18
C LEU A 98 -10.40 0.36 12.37
N LYS A 99 -11.17 -0.53 11.73
CA LYS A 99 -12.62 -0.58 11.90
C LYS A 99 -13.02 -0.89 13.34
N ASP A 100 -12.31 -1.81 14.01
CA ASP A 100 -12.53 -2.10 15.44
C ASP A 100 -12.22 -0.89 16.34
N MET A 101 -11.35 0.02 15.88
CA MET A 101 -11.08 1.30 16.54
C MET A 101 -12.10 2.40 16.18
N GLY A 102 -13.16 2.09 15.43
CA GLY A 102 -14.22 3.02 15.04
C GLY A 102 -13.90 3.92 13.84
N TYR A 103 -12.93 3.54 13.00
CA TYR A 103 -12.73 4.21 11.71
C TYR A 103 -13.70 3.71 10.65
N ALA A 104 -14.15 4.61 9.78
CA ALA A 104 -14.72 4.22 8.50
C ALA A 104 -13.57 3.82 7.56
N THR A 105 -13.68 2.66 6.92
CA THR A 105 -12.65 2.11 6.04
C THR A 105 -13.18 1.89 4.63
N GLY A 106 -12.40 2.27 3.62
CA GLY A 106 -12.75 2.05 2.21
C GLY A 106 -11.51 1.73 1.38
N GLN A 107 -11.69 0.89 0.36
CA GLN A 107 -10.68 0.56 -0.64
C GLN A 107 -11.26 0.84 -2.03
N PHE A 108 -10.45 1.46 -2.89
CA PHE A 108 -10.85 1.83 -4.24
C PHE A 108 -9.75 1.36 -5.21
N GLY A 109 -10.16 0.76 -6.33
CA GLY A 109 -9.24 0.24 -7.35
C GLY A 109 -8.84 -1.22 -7.11
N LYS A 110 -7.59 -1.57 -7.44
CA LYS A 110 -7.10 -2.96 -7.49
C LYS A 110 -6.97 -3.60 -6.09
N ASN A 111 -7.63 -4.74 -5.89
CA ASN A 111 -7.50 -5.57 -4.68
C ASN A 111 -6.34 -6.58 -4.82
N HIS A 112 -6.48 -7.57 -5.70
CA HIS A 112 -5.47 -8.59 -6.02
C HIS A 112 -5.02 -9.47 -4.83
N LEU A 113 -5.98 -9.76 -3.93
CA LEU A 113 -5.79 -10.49 -2.67
C LEU A 113 -6.66 -11.76 -2.58
N GLY A 114 -7.00 -12.34 -3.73
CA GLY A 114 -7.99 -13.41 -3.88
C GLY A 114 -9.02 -13.06 -4.95
N ASP A 115 -9.67 -14.07 -5.49
CA ASP A 115 -10.68 -13.94 -6.56
C ASP A 115 -12.05 -14.52 -6.14
N LYS A 116 -12.16 -15.03 -4.92
CA LYS A 116 -13.35 -15.63 -4.32
C LYS A 116 -13.67 -14.97 -2.99
#